data_AF-A0A497HWX2-F1
#
_entry.id   AF-A0A497HWX2-F1
#
_cell.length_a   1.000
_cell.length_b   1.000
_cell.length_c   1.000
_cell.angle_alpha   90.00
_cell.angle_beta   90.00
_cell.angle_gamma   90.00
#
_symmetry.space_group_name_H-M   'P 1'
#
loop_
_entity.id
_entity.type
_entity.pdbx_description
1 polymer ?
#
loop_
_entity_poly.entity_id
_entity_poly.type
_entity_poly.pdbx_seq_one_letter_code
_entity_poly.pdbx_strand_id
1 'polypeptide(L)'
;MVEERSWEEFRGSGLLWFVNTILHLFGWAIVYRYEKENGQLEAVFPARVKFRGFTEEITTRGYIRVTEYLKRNIDKLLEEAKS
;
A
#
# COMPACT_ATOMS: atom_id res chain seq x y z
N MET A 1 16.53 5.52 -12.78
CA MET A 1 17.00 4.20 -12.28
C MET A 1 15.80 3.50 -11.65
N VAL A 2 15.63 2.19 -11.84
CA VAL A 2 14.52 1.42 -11.22
C VAL A 2 15.11 0.55 -10.13
N GLU A 3 14.61 0.70 -8.90
CA GLU A 3 14.99 -0.11 -7.74
C GLU A 3 13.80 -0.97 -7.33
N GLU A 4 13.99 -2.29 -7.31
CA GLU A 4 12.96 -3.23 -6.88
C GLU A 4 12.72 -3.12 -5.38
N ARG A 5 11.45 -3.06 -4.98
CA ARG A 5 11.01 -3.00 -3.58
C ARG A 5 10.10 -4.18 -3.27
N SER A 6 10.19 -4.69 -2.05
CA SER A 6 9.39 -5.84 -1.64
C SER A 6 7.90 -5.47 -1.47
N TRP A 7 7.02 -6.45 -1.67
CA TRP A 7 5.59 -6.27 -1.41
C TRP A 7 5.28 -5.95 0.05
N GLU A 8 6.07 -6.46 1.00
CA GLU A 8 5.92 -6.13 2.42
C GLU A 8 6.30 -4.68 2.71
N GLU A 9 7.34 -4.15 2.06
CA GLU A 9 7.69 -2.73 2.15
C GLU A 9 6.57 -1.84 1.55
N PHE A 10 6.02 -2.23 0.40
CA PHE A 10 4.88 -1.54 -0.20
C PHE A 10 3.62 -1.55 0.70
N ARG A 11 3.37 -2.66 1.41
CA ARG A 11 2.28 -2.75 2.39
C ARG A 11 2.57 -1.92 3.65
N GLY A 12 3.79 -2.00 4.16
CA GLY A 12 4.26 -1.35 5.38
C GLY A 12 4.27 0.18 5.27
N SER A 13 4.56 0.71 4.07
CA SER A 13 4.52 2.16 3.78
C SER A 13 3.11 2.78 3.82
N GLY A 14 2.06 1.95 3.81
CA GLY A 14 0.68 2.42 3.69
C GLY A 14 0.23 2.66 2.24
N LEU A 15 1.12 2.51 1.25
CA LEU A 15 0.80 2.69 -0.17
C LEU A 15 -0.24 1.69 -0.66
N LEU A 16 -0.24 0.45 -0.16
CA LEU A 16 -1.30 -0.51 -0.46
C LEU A 16 -2.70 0.02 -0.14
N TRP A 17 -2.86 0.60 1.06
CA TRP A 17 -4.13 1.19 1.45
C TRP A 17 -4.47 2.37 0.54
N PHE A 18 -3.51 3.27 0.30
CA PHE A 18 -3.71 4.46 -0.52
C PHE A 18 -4.15 4.10 -1.95
N VAL A 19 -3.46 3.18 -2.62
CA VAL A 19 -3.83 2.71 -3.96
C VAL A 19 -5.20 2.02 -3.95
N ASN A 20 -5.49 1.20 -2.93
CA ASN A 20 -6.79 0.55 -2.83
C ASN A 20 -7.95 1.53 -2.58
N THR A 21 -7.70 2.74 -2.03
CA THR A 21 -8.76 3.77 -1.97
C THR A 21 -9.29 4.14 -3.36
N ILE A 22 -8.41 4.17 -4.36
CA ILE A 22 -8.73 4.45 -5.76
C ILE A 22 -9.28 3.19 -6.44
N LEU A 23 -8.64 2.04 -6.28
CA LEU A 23 -9.09 0.81 -6.94
C LEU A 23 -10.50 0.38 -6.51
N HIS A 24 -10.87 0.64 -5.24
CA HIS A 24 -12.22 0.38 -4.75
C HIS A 24 -13.29 1.16 -5.51
N LEU A 25 -12.99 2.33 -6.10
CA LEU A 25 -13.92 3.06 -6.99
C LEU A 25 -14.24 2.26 -8.26
N PHE A 26 -13.27 1.52 -8.78
CA PHE A 26 -13.44 0.66 -9.95
C PHE A 26 -13.94 -0.75 -9.60
N GLY A 27 -14.08 -1.09 -8.30
CA GLY A 27 -14.43 -2.43 -7.84
C GLY A 27 -13.26 -3.41 -7.93
N TRP A 28 -12.04 -2.90 -7.83
CA TRP A 28 -10.79 -3.67 -7.81
C TRP A 28 -10.07 -3.46 -6.48
N ALA A 29 -9.19 -4.40 -6.13
CA ALA A 29 -8.23 -4.23 -5.03
C ALA A 29 -6.97 -5.05 -5.33
N ILE A 30 -5.83 -4.60 -4.80
CA ILE A 30 -4.64 -5.42 -4.65
C ILE A 30 -4.80 -6.23 -3.36
N VAL A 31 -4.72 -7.55 -3.47
CA VAL A 31 -4.92 -8.51 -2.38
C VAL A 31 -3.62 -9.25 -2.10
N TYR A 32 -3.30 -9.34 -0.81
CA TYR A 32 -2.21 -10.14 -0.30
C TYR A 32 -2.80 -11.42 0.28
N ARG A 33 -2.31 -12.57 -0.17
CA ARG A 33 -2.66 -13.88 0.36
C ARG A 33 -1.49 -14.42 1.14
N TYR A 34 -1.74 -14.75 2.40
CA TYR A 34 -0.76 -15.34 3.30
C TYR A 34 -1.10 -16.81 3.53
N GLU A 35 -0.07 -17.63 3.64
CA GLU A 35 -0.20 -19.02 4.06
C GLU A 35 -0.76 -19.08 5.48
N LYS A 36 -1.69 -20.01 5.73
CA LYS A 36 -2.35 -20.15 7.03
C LYS A 36 -1.42 -20.68 8.12
N GLU A 37 -0.39 -21.45 7.75
CA GLU A 37 0.43 -22.20 8.70
C GLU A 37 1.54 -21.36 9.33
N ASN A 38 2.24 -20.58 8.52
CA ASN A 38 3.44 -19.82 8.94
C ASN A 38 3.28 -18.29 8.78
N GLY A 39 2.17 -17.82 8.19
CA GLY A 39 1.94 -16.40 7.91
C GLY A 39 2.84 -15.81 6.82
N GLN A 40 3.52 -16.62 6.02
CA GLN A 40 4.33 -16.16 4.90
C GLN A 40 3.46 -15.65 3.76
N LEU A 41 3.97 -14.63 3.04
CA LEU A 41 3.30 -14.09 1.87
C LEU A 41 3.37 -15.10 0.72
N GLU A 42 2.21 -15.64 0.35
CA GLU A 42 2.08 -16.63 -0.73
C GLU A 42 1.98 -15.94 -2.10
N ALA A 43 1.14 -14.90 -2.20
CA ALA A 43 0.89 -14.21 -3.46
C ALA A 43 0.33 -12.79 -3.27
N VAL A 44 0.59 -11.93 -4.25
CA VAL A 44 -0.04 -10.61 -4.41
C VAL A 44 -0.70 -10.55 -5.78
N PHE A 45 -1.98 -10.19 -5.83
CA PHE A 45 -2.73 -10.18 -7.09
C PHE A 45 -3.89 -9.17 -7.07
N PRO A 46 -4.32 -8.68 -8.25
CA PRO A 46 -5.53 -7.88 -8.34
C PRO A 46 -6.78 -8.77 -8.21
N ALA A 47 -7.81 -8.28 -7.54
CA ALA A 47 -9.07 -8.98 -7.35
C ALA A 47 -10.27 -8.05 -7.58
N ARG A 48 -11.38 -8.62 -8.09
CA ARG A 48 -12.68 -7.95 -8.11
C ARG A 48 -13.29 -7.97 -6.72
N VAL A 49 -13.73 -6.80 -6.25
CA VAL A 49 -14.32 -6.63 -4.93
C VAL A 49 -15.64 -5.87 -5.00
N LYS A 50 -16.52 -6.13 -4.03
CA LYS A 50 -17.79 -5.40 -3.85
C LYS A 50 -17.68 -4.24 -2.86
N PHE A 51 -16.61 -4.20 -2.06
CA PHE A 51 -16.39 -3.17 -1.05
C PHE A 51 -16.06 -1.83 -1.70
N ARG A 52 -16.55 -0.75 -1.09
CA ARG A 52 -16.32 0.64 -1.50
C ARG A 52 -15.71 1.39 -0.32
N GLY A 53 -14.41 1.61 -0.36
CA GLY A 53 -13.67 2.26 0.72
C GLY A 53 -13.31 1.32 1.88
N PHE A 54 -12.98 1.92 3.02
CA PHE A 54 -12.50 1.26 4.22
C PHE A 54 -13.24 1.83 5.45
N THR A 55 -13.16 1.12 6.58
CA THR A 55 -13.65 1.66 7.85
C THR A 55 -12.83 2.88 8.26
N GLU A 56 -13.38 3.71 9.15
CA GLU A 56 -12.68 4.88 9.69
C GLU A 56 -11.36 4.50 10.37
N GLU A 57 -11.36 3.43 11.18
CA GLU A 57 -10.15 2.94 11.85
C GLU A 57 -9.03 2.55 10.85
N ILE A 58 -9.38 1.86 9.76
CA ILE A 58 -8.42 1.50 8.71
C ILE A 58 -7.94 2.76 7.99
N THR A 59 -8.85 3.70 7.72
CA THR A 59 -8.55 4.98 7.07
C THR A 59 -7.57 5.82 7.89
N THR A 60 -7.80 5.98 9.18
CA THR A 60 -6.92 6.69 10.11
C THR A 60 -5.52 6.07 10.15
N ARG A 61 -5.43 4.74 10.28
CA ARG A 61 -4.13 4.03 10.25
C ARG A 61 -3.42 4.18 8.90
N GLY A 62 -4.17 4.16 7.80
CA GLY A 62 -3.66 4.36 6.45
C GLY A 62 -3.00 5.74 6.28
N TYR A 63 -3.70 6.81 6.68
CA TYR A 63 -3.15 8.17 6.65
C TYR A 63 -1.89 8.31 7.50
N ILE A 64 -1.88 7.76 8.71
CA ILE A 64 -0.69 7.80 9.58
C ILE A 64 0.50 7.13 8.88
N ARG A 65 0.34 5.92 8.36
CA ARG A 65 1.44 5.17 7.71
C ARG A 65 1.99 5.88 6.49
N VAL A 66 1.12 6.39 5.61
CA VAL A 66 1.54 7.14 4.42
C VAL A 66 2.27 8.42 4.83
N THR A 67 1.80 9.11 5.87
CA THR A 67 2.45 10.33 6.37
C THR A 67 3.83 10.05 6.96
N GLU A 68 3.97 8.96 7.73
CA GLU A 68 5.27 8.51 8.24
C GLU A 68 6.23 8.11 7.11
N TYR A 69 5.72 7.42 6.09
CA TYR A 69 6.50 7.08 4.90
C TYR A 69 6.97 8.34 4.17
N LEU A 70 6.09 9.30 3.92
CA LEU A 70 6.44 10.58 3.31
C LEU A 70 7.50 11.30 4.15
N LYS A 71 7.29 11.45 5.46
CA LYS A 71 8.23 12.11 6.37
C LYS A 71 9.64 11.51 6.29
N ARG A 72 9.76 10.18 6.21
CA ARG A 72 11.06 9.49 6.12
C ARG A 72 11.77 9.66 4.78
N ASN A 73 11.04 9.97 3.72
CA ASN A 73 11.58 9.97 2.35
C ASN A 73 11.55 11.34 1.67
N ILE A 74 10.93 12.36 2.29
CA ILE A 74 10.62 13.63 1.62
C ILE A 74 11.87 14.38 1.13
N ASP A 75 12.96 14.35 1.89
CA ASP A 75 14.19 15.06 1.51
C ASP A 75 14.83 14.42 0.28
N LYS A 76 14.96 13.09 0.26
CA LYS A 76 15.46 12.33 -0.90
C LYS A 76 14.55 12.51 -2.12
N LEU A 77 13.23 12.44 -1.93
CA LEU A 77 12.28 12.68 -3.02
C LEU A 77 12.39 14.10 -3.60
N LEU A 78 12.66 15.10 -2.75
CA LEU A 78 12.87 16.48 -3.19
C LEU A 78 14.18 16.65 -3.96
N GLU A 79 15.24 15.96 -3.56
CA GLU A 79 16.51 15.91 -4.30
C GLU A 79 16.31 15.27 -5.69
N GLU A 80 15.66 14.10 -5.74
CA GLU A 80 15.36 13.36 -6.98
C GLU A 80 14.43 14.14 -7.92
N ALA A 81 13.52 14.96 -7.40
CA ALA A 81 12.63 15.79 -8.22
C ALA A 81 13.33 17.02 -8.82
N LYS A 82 14.48 17.44 -8.28
CA LYS A 82 15.28 18.57 -8.79
C LYS A 82 16.33 18.15 -9.82
N SER A 83 16.62 16.85 -9.93
CA SER A 83 17.54 16.26 -10.91
C SER A 83 16.86 15.96 -12.23
#